data_AF-A0A8H8MXE9-F1
#
_entry.id   AF-A0A8H8MXE9-F1
#
_cell.length_a   1.000
_cell.length_b   1.000
_cell.length_c   1.000
_cell.angle_alpha   90.00
_cell.angle_beta   90.00
_cell.angle_gamma   90.00
#
_symmetry.space_group_name_H-M   'P 1'
#
loop_
_entity.id
_entity.type
_entity.pdbx_description
1 polymer ?
#
loop_
_entity_poly.entity_id
_entity_poly.type
_entity_poly.pdbx_seq_one_letter_code
_entity_poly.pdbx_strand_id
1 'polypeptide(L)'
;MSNELNQRRHLVIADEGHVIHTWGNQFRTAYGKCGNLRGMLFGVPFSAVTATVTRKVRETVISALHLGSDRPLVFTNLGSYRKNIKCTLFLMKGGLDSFDEVASIISSRSPIVPTLVFTNNISDTQKIADSIRTKLKWTGKLAYKVITYRSLRDESRK
;
A
#
# COMPACT_ATOMS: atom_id res chain seq x y z
N MET A 1 0.34 0.83 35.43
CA MET A 1 -0.65 0.38 34.42
C MET A 1 -2.00 0.29 35.12
N SER A 2 -3.10 0.76 34.53
CA SER A 2 -4.42 0.71 35.18
C SER A 2 -4.85 -0.75 35.43
N ASN A 3 -5.67 -0.98 36.47
CA ASN A 3 -6.14 -2.33 36.82
C ASN A 3 -6.90 -3.01 35.66
N GLU A 4 -7.59 -2.25 34.81
CA GLU A 4 -8.25 -2.78 33.61
C GLU A 4 -7.27 -3.28 32.55
N LEU A 5 -6.13 -2.60 32.37
CA LEU A 5 -5.13 -3.02 31.39
C LEU A 5 -4.44 -4.31 31.83
N ASN A 6 -4.21 -4.51 33.13
CA ASN A 6 -3.57 -5.73 33.62
C ASN A 6 -4.36 -7.03 33.37
N GLN A 7 -5.67 -6.94 33.11
CA GLN A 7 -6.53 -8.10 32.84
C GLN A 7 -6.57 -8.50 31.35
N ARG A 8 -5.98 -7.71 30.45
CA ARG A 8 -6.03 -7.95 29.00
C ARG A 8 -4.68 -8.43 28.48
N ARG A 9 -4.70 -9.28 27.45
CA ARG A 9 -3.48 -9.64 26.71
C ARG A 9 -3.14 -8.50 25.77
N HIS A 10 -1.92 -8.02 25.84
CA HIS A 10 -1.41 -6.95 24.99
C HIS A 10 -0.48 -7.50 23.92
N LEU A 11 -0.47 -6.84 22.76
CA LEU A 11 0.43 -7.11 21.65
C LEU A 11 0.71 -5.77 20.95
N VAL A 12 1.97 -5.51 20.64
CA VAL A 12 2.36 -4.35 19.82
C VAL A 12 2.73 -4.84 18.43
N ILE A 13 2.11 -4.26 17.41
CA ILE A 13 2.41 -4.56 16.00
C ILE A 13 2.84 -3.27 15.30
N ALA A 14 4.07 -3.27 14.78
CA ALA A 14 4.55 -2.23 13.88
C ALA A 14 4.17 -2.61 12.44
N ASP A 15 3.16 -1.96 11.89
CA ASP A 15 2.80 -2.07 10.47
C ASP A 15 3.73 -1.21 9.60
N GLU A 16 3.94 -1.63 8.35
CA GLU A 16 4.90 -1.04 7.41
C GLU A 16 6.32 -0.90 7.97
N GLY A 17 6.79 -1.93 8.69
CA GLY A 17 8.06 -1.90 9.41
C GLY A 17 9.28 -1.51 8.56
N HIS A 18 9.25 -1.76 7.24
CA HIS A 18 10.32 -1.36 6.32
C HIS A 18 10.63 0.15 6.34
N VAL A 19 9.65 0.98 6.73
CA VAL A 19 9.79 2.44 6.82
C VAL A 19 10.93 2.84 7.77
N ILE A 20 11.19 2.04 8.82
CA ILE A 20 12.30 2.25 9.77
C ILE A 20 13.65 2.31 9.02
N HIS A 21 13.83 1.48 7.99
CA HIS A 21 15.05 1.46 7.19
C HIS A 21 15.01 2.47 6.05
N THR A 22 13.91 2.49 5.27
CA THR A 22 13.80 3.25 4.02
C THR A 22 13.94 4.76 4.21
N TRP A 23 13.52 5.28 5.36
CA TRP A 23 13.42 6.72 5.57
C TRP A 23 14.42 7.28 6.58
N GLY A 24 15.24 6.41 7.18
CA GLY A 24 16.29 6.79 8.14
C GLY A 24 15.83 7.85 9.14
N ASN A 25 16.58 8.95 9.22
CA ASN A 25 16.30 10.06 10.15
C ASN A 25 15.42 11.18 9.56
N GLN A 26 14.98 11.09 8.31
CA GLN A 26 14.37 12.22 7.60
C GLN A 26 12.84 12.12 7.48
N PHE A 27 12.26 10.93 7.64
CA PHE A 27 10.80 10.75 7.62
C PHE A 27 10.36 9.68 8.62
N ARG A 28 9.51 10.08 9.58
CA ARG A 28 8.96 9.26 10.68
C ARG A 28 10.00 8.65 11.64
N THR A 29 10.92 9.47 12.15
CA THR A 29 11.87 9.11 13.22
C THR A 29 11.23 8.45 14.45
N ALA A 30 9.94 8.72 14.71
CA ALA A 30 9.16 8.04 15.74
C ALA A 30 9.16 6.51 15.59
N TYR A 31 9.16 5.97 14.37
CA TYR A 31 9.15 4.53 14.11
C TYR A 31 10.43 3.85 14.64
N GLY A 32 11.59 4.49 14.46
CA GLY A 32 12.87 3.99 15.00
C GLY A 32 12.94 4.03 16.52
N LYS A 33 12.07 4.79 17.19
CA LYS A 33 11.98 4.90 18.66
C LYS A 33 10.93 3.98 19.26
N CYS A 34 10.14 3.28 18.45
CA CYS A 34 9.09 2.37 18.96
C CYS A 34 9.65 1.26 19.85
N GLY A 35 10.92 0.85 19.66
CA GLY A 35 11.59 -0.10 20.55
C GLY A 35 11.65 0.36 22.01
N ASN A 36 11.69 1.68 22.25
CA ASN A 36 11.74 2.25 23.60
C ASN A 36 10.46 1.98 24.41
N LEU A 37 9.32 1.74 23.72
CA LEU A 37 8.06 1.39 24.39
C LEU A 37 8.17 0.11 25.21
N ARG A 38 9.12 -0.78 24.90
CA ARG A 38 9.39 -1.99 25.69
C ARG A 38 9.81 -1.71 27.12
N GLY A 39 10.41 -0.54 27.40
CA GLY A 39 10.73 -0.13 28.77
C GLY A 39 9.48 0.14 29.63
N MET A 40 8.36 0.50 29.00
CA MET A 40 7.07 0.72 29.67
C MET A 40 6.13 -0.50 29.56
N LEU A 41 6.28 -1.28 28.50
CA LEU A 41 5.44 -2.44 28.15
C LEU A 41 6.18 -3.75 28.39
N PHE A 42 6.69 -3.93 29.61
CA PHE A 42 7.44 -5.13 29.97
C PHE A 42 6.60 -6.39 29.80
N GLY A 43 7.19 -7.43 29.22
CA GLY A 43 6.53 -8.71 28.96
C GLY A 43 5.51 -8.73 27.82
N VAL A 44 5.19 -7.57 27.21
CA VAL A 44 4.29 -7.48 26.05
C VAL A 44 5.05 -7.89 24.78
N PRO A 45 4.54 -8.85 23.98
CA PRO A 45 5.17 -9.23 22.72
C PRO A 45 5.12 -8.09 21.70
N PHE A 46 6.17 -7.97 20.90
CA PHE A 46 6.23 -7.05 19.76
C PHE A 46 6.37 -7.85 18.47
N SER A 47 5.75 -7.36 17.41
CA SER A 47 5.85 -7.91 16.06
C SER A 47 5.95 -6.78 15.05
N ALA A 48 6.52 -7.07 13.89
CA ALA A 48 6.55 -6.16 12.76
C ALA A 48 6.05 -6.87 11.51
N VAL A 49 5.22 -6.19 10.74
CA VAL A 49 4.68 -6.69 9.47
C VAL A 49 5.06 -5.72 8.35
N THR A 50 5.39 -6.25 7.19
CA THR A 50 5.75 -5.46 6.01
C THR A 50 5.62 -6.32 4.74
N ALA A 51 5.24 -5.69 3.63
CA ALA A 51 5.15 -6.37 2.34
C ALA A 51 6.53 -6.64 1.71
N THR A 52 7.45 -5.69 1.83
CA THR A 52 8.78 -5.76 1.20
C THR A 52 9.85 -5.71 2.28
N VAL A 53 10.73 -6.71 2.33
CA VAL A 53 11.81 -6.78 3.31
C VAL A 53 13.05 -7.45 2.75
N THR A 54 14.09 -6.67 2.48
CA THR A 54 15.42 -7.22 2.19
C THR A 54 16.08 -7.66 3.50
N ARG A 55 17.14 -8.47 3.42
CA ARG A 55 17.91 -8.88 4.61
C ARG A 55 18.36 -7.68 5.46
N LYS A 56 18.87 -6.63 4.81
CA LYS A 56 19.34 -5.40 5.48
C LYS A 56 18.19 -4.63 6.16
N VAL A 57 17.05 -4.50 5.47
CA VAL A 57 15.84 -3.88 6.06
C VAL A 57 15.39 -4.68 7.28
N ARG A 58 15.33 -6.02 7.17
CA ARG A 58 14.95 -6.90 8.27
C ARG A 58 15.85 -6.71 9.50
N GLU A 59 17.16 -6.74 9.32
CA GLU A 59 18.13 -6.57 10.41
C GLU A 59 17.96 -5.19 11.08
N THR A 60 17.69 -4.14 10.29
CA THR A 60 17.41 -2.80 10.82
C THR A 60 16.13 -2.77 11.66
N VAL A 61 15.05 -3.39 11.19
CA VAL A 61 13.76 -3.45 11.91
C VAL A 61 13.87 -4.25 13.20
N ILE A 62 14.53 -5.41 13.14
CA ILE A 62 14.78 -6.26 14.32
C ILE A 62 15.54 -5.47 15.38
N SER A 63 16.62 -4.79 14.97
CA SER A 63 17.43 -3.97 15.86
C SER A 63 16.62 -2.82 16.46
N ALA A 64 15.95 -2.00 15.64
CA ALA A 64 15.22 -0.83 16.11
C ALA A 64 14.04 -1.15 17.06
N LEU A 65 13.41 -2.32 16.89
CA LEU A 65 12.27 -2.75 17.71
C LEU A 65 12.67 -3.75 18.80
N HIS A 66 13.97 -4.05 18.95
CA HIS A 66 14.52 -5.06 19.85
C HIS A 66 13.78 -6.41 19.74
N LEU A 67 13.42 -6.83 18.51
CA LEU A 67 12.74 -8.10 18.30
C LEU A 67 13.69 -9.26 18.59
N GLY A 68 13.22 -10.28 19.29
CA GLY A 68 14.08 -11.41 19.66
C GLY A 68 14.86 -11.23 20.98
N SER A 69 14.76 -10.07 21.64
CA SER A 69 15.53 -9.77 22.86
C SER A 69 15.03 -10.51 24.10
N ASP A 70 13.71 -10.66 24.24
CA ASP A 70 13.06 -11.29 25.39
C ASP A 70 12.50 -12.69 25.09
N ARG A 71 12.38 -13.05 23.82
CA ARG A 71 11.78 -14.30 23.32
C ARG A 71 12.38 -14.70 21.97
N PRO A 72 12.36 -15.99 21.56
CA PRO A 72 12.83 -16.41 20.25
C PRO A 72 12.13 -15.66 19.11
N LEU A 73 12.92 -15.12 18.18
CA LEU A 73 12.39 -14.44 16.99
C LEU A 73 11.90 -15.47 15.96
N VAL A 74 10.63 -15.38 15.59
CA VAL A 74 10.08 -16.11 14.45
C VAL A 74 10.04 -15.18 13.25
N PHE A 75 10.64 -15.61 12.14
CA PHE A 75 10.58 -14.91 10.87
C PHE A 75 9.79 -15.74 9.87
N THR A 76 8.76 -15.14 9.27
CA THR A 76 7.91 -15.78 8.26
C THR A 76 7.90 -14.94 7.00
N ASN A 77 8.15 -15.58 5.85
CA ASN A 77 8.00 -14.97 4.53
C ASN A 77 7.08 -15.85 3.69
N LEU A 78 5.90 -15.32 3.35
CA LEU A 78 4.88 -16.05 2.58
C LEU A 78 5.10 -15.94 1.06
N GLY A 79 6.05 -15.12 0.62
CA GLY A 79 6.25 -14.78 -0.78
C GLY A 79 5.16 -13.87 -1.35
N SER A 80 5.39 -13.37 -2.56
CA SER A 80 4.45 -12.51 -3.29
C SER A 80 3.79 -13.20 -4.48
N TYR A 81 4.15 -14.46 -4.75
CA TYR A 81 3.63 -15.20 -5.90
C TYR A 81 2.12 -15.49 -5.75
N ARG A 82 1.37 -15.20 -6.81
CA ARG A 82 -0.07 -15.45 -6.88
C ARG A 82 -0.40 -16.18 -8.19
N LYS A 83 -0.69 -17.48 -8.09
CA LYS A 83 -1.04 -18.34 -9.26
C LYS A 83 -2.27 -17.87 -10.04
N ASN A 84 -3.13 -17.07 -9.41
CA ASN A 84 -4.35 -16.53 -10.00
C ASN A 84 -4.16 -15.16 -10.66
N ILE A 85 -2.93 -14.66 -10.79
CA ILE A 85 -2.62 -13.40 -11.47
C ILE A 85 -1.94 -13.70 -12.81
N LYS A 86 -2.59 -13.31 -13.91
CA LYS A 86 -2.01 -13.35 -15.26
C LYS A 86 -1.43 -11.99 -15.62
N CYS A 87 -0.14 -11.95 -15.95
CA CYS A 87 0.50 -10.74 -16.47
C CYS A 87 0.42 -10.73 -18.01
N THR A 88 -0.01 -9.61 -18.58
CA THR A 88 -0.10 -9.41 -20.03
C THR A 88 0.50 -8.06 -20.39
N LEU A 89 1.29 -8.02 -21.47
CA LEU A 89 1.91 -6.79 -21.98
C LEU A 89 1.19 -6.37 -23.26
N PHE A 90 0.88 -5.08 -23.37
CA PHE A 90 0.30 -4.47 -24.56
C PHE A 90 1.24 -3.36 -25.01
N LEU A 91 1.71 -3.45 -26.25
CA LEU A 91 2.46 -2.38 -26.88
C LEU A 91 1.47 -1.27 -27.29
N MET A 92 1.75 -0.05 -26.88
CA MET A 92 0.96 1.13 -27.22
C MET A 92 1.69 1.93 -28.29
N LYS A 93 0.93 2.56 -29.19
CA LYS A 93 1.49 3.46 -30.21
C LYS A 93 2.01 4.76 -29.58
N GLY A 94 1.38 5.20 -28.49
CA GLY A 94 1.82 6.36 -27.71
C GLY A 94 1.27 7.68 -28.24
N GLY A 95 1.71 8.79 -27.63
CA GLY A 95 1.25 10.14 -28.00
C GLY A 95 -0.19 10.44 -27.54
N LEU A 96 -0.91 11.27 -28.29
CA LEU A 96 -2.28 11.70 -27.97
C LEU A 96 -3.28 10.55 -27.96
N ASP A 97 -3.03 9.49 -28.74
CA ASP A 97 -3.94 8.34 -28.89
C ASP A 97 -3.86 7.36 -27.71
N SER A 98 -2.88 7.52 -26.81
CA SER A 98 -2.62 6.59 -25.70
C SER A 98 -3.85 6.36 -24.81
N PHE A 99 -4.66 7.40 -24.58
CA PHE A 99 -5.85 7.30 -23.73
C PHE A 99 -6.95 6.47 -24.37
N ASP A 100 -7.13 6.62 -25.68
CA ASP A 100 -8.12 5.85 -26.43
C ASP A 100 -7.67 4.41 -26.60
N GLU A 101 -6.38 4.14 -26.72
CA GLU A 101 -5.82 2.78 -26.70
C GLU A 101 -6.18 2.06 -25.39
N VAL A 102 -5.96 2.69 -24.23
CA VAL A 102 -6.34 2.12 -22.92
C VAL A 102 -7.84 1.89 -22.83
N ALA A 103 -8.64 2.86 -23.28
CA ALA A 103 -10.10 2.74 -23.27
C ALA A 103 -10.60 1.61 -24.17
N SER A 104 -9.95 1.35 -25.32
CA SER A 104 -10.26 0.20 -26.20
C SER A 104 -10.03 -1.14 -25.50
N ILE A 105 -8.92 -1.28 -24.77
CA ILE A 105 -8.59 -2.51 -24.05
C ILE A 105 -9.68 -2.84 -23.03
N ILE A 106 -10.16 -1.85 -22.29
CA ILE A 106 -11.19 -2.05 -21.26
C ILE A 106 -12.57 -2.30 -21.90
N SER A 107 -12.94 -1.51 -22.91
CA SER A 107 -14.24 -1.61 -23.58
C SER A 107 -14.45 -2.95 -24.29
N SER A 108 -13.37 -3.64 -24.65
CA SER A 108 -13.44 -4.98 -25.24
C SER A 108 -13.99 -6.06 -24.30
N ARG A 109 -14.14 -5.77 -22.99
CA ARG A 109 -14.60 -6.71 -21.96
C ARG A 109 -16.05 -6.40 -21.56
N SER A 110 -17.03 -7.16 -22.06
CA SER A 110 -18.44 -7.04 -21.67
C SER A 110 -18.96 -8.34 -21.03
N PRO A 111 -19.48 -8.31 -19.78
CA PRO A 111 -19.57 -7.14 -18.90
C PRO A 111 -18.17 -6.73 -18.38
N ILE A 112 -18.02 -5.45 -18.08
CA ILE A 112 -16.79 -4.96 -17.46
C ILE A 112 -16.72 -5.51 -16.04
N VAL A 113 -15.73 -6.34 -15.79
CA VAL A 113 -15.39 -6.79 -14.43
C VAL A 113 -14.78 -5.64 -13.63
N PRO A 114 -14.91 -5.63 -12.29
CA PRO A 114 -14.25 -4.64 -11.45
C PRO A 114 -12.77 -4.48 -11.83
N THR A 115 -12.40 -3.29 -12.28
CA THR A 115 -11.10 -3.01 -12.90
C THR A 115 -10.50 -1.76 -12.26
N LEU A 116 -9.25 -1.86 -11.81
CA LEU A 116 -8.45 -0.73 -11.37
C LEU A 116 -7.48 -0.33 -12.48
N VAL A 117 -7.43 0.96 -12.78
CA VAL A 117 -6.49 1.53 -13.75
C VAL A 117 -5.59 2.50 -13.00
N PHE A 118 -4.30 2.19 -12.97
CA PHE A 118 -3.29 3.07 -12.37
C PHE A 118 -2.70 3.98 -13.44
N THR A 119 -2.55 5.25 -13.11
CA THR A 119 -2.01 6.28 -14.00
C THR A 119 -0.97 7.11 -13.26
N ASN A 120 -0.04 7.72 -13.99
CA ASN A 120 1.08 8.45 -13.38
C ASN A 120 0.69 9.82 -12.80
N ASN A 121 -0.33 10.48 -13.35
CA ASN A 121 -0.80 11.79 -12.88
C ASN A 121 -2.33 11.90 -12.94
N ILE A 122 -2.85 12.93 -12.26
CA ILE A 122 -4.28 13.17 -12.07
C ILE A 122 -4.98 13.56 -13.38
N SER A 123 -4.32 14.36 -14.22
CA SER A 123 -4.85 14.76 -15.53
C SER A 123 -5.10 13.52 -16.40
N ASP A 124 -4.15 12.60 -16.44
CA ASP A 124 -4.27 11.35 -17.20
C ASP A 124 -5.36 10.46 -16.63
N THR A 125 -5.52 10.40 -15.30
CA THR A 125 -6.65 9.69 -14.67
C THR A 125 -8.00 10.21 -15.18
N GLN A 126 -8.15 11.53 -15.26
CA GLN A 126 -9.38 12.17 -15.72
C GLN A 126 -9.62 11.90 -17.22
N LYS A 127 -8.61 12.11 -18.06
CA LYS A 127 -8.69 11.89 -19.51
C LYS A 127 -9.03 10.43 -19.85
N ILE A 128 -8.38 9.46 -19.19
CA ILE A 128 -8.66 8.04 -19.40
C ILE A 128 -10.10 7.70 -18.96
N ALA A 129 -10.55 8.21 -17.82
CA ALA A 129 -11.92 7.97 -17.37
C ALA A 129 -12.95 8.51 -18.37
N ASP A 130 -12.71 9.69 -18.94
CA ASP A 130 -13.60 10.30 -19.93
C ASP A 130 -13.58 9.54 -21.27
N SER A 131 -12.41 9.10 -21.76
CA SER A 131 -12.30 8.22 -22.93
C SER A 131 -13.07 6.91 -22.74
N ILE A 132 -12.98 6.28 -21.56
CA ILE A 132 -13.72 5.04 -21.25
C ILE A 132 -15.23 5.30 -21.24
N ARG A 133 -15.70 6.34 -20.55
CA ARG A 133 -17.14 6.70 -20.50
C ARG A 133 -17.71 6.94 -21.89
N THR A 134 -16.95 7.66 -22.72
CA THR A 134 -17.31 7.97 -24.12
C THR A 134 -17.44 6.70 -24.95
N LYS A 135 -16.42 5.82 -24.92
CA LYS A 135 -16.44 4.56 -25.69
C LYS A 135 -17.55 3.61 -25.28
N LEU A 136 -17.85 3.54 -24.00
CA LEU A 136 -18.92 2.69 -23.47
C LEU A 136 -20.33 3.29 -23.66
N LYS A 137 -20.42 4.54 -24.14
CA LYS A 137 -21.66 5.31 -24.21
C LYS A 137 -22.38 5.39 -22.86
N TRP A 138 -21.61 5.38 -21.77
CA TRP A 138 -22.15 5.43 -20.41
C TRP A 138 -22.43 6.87 -20.02
N THR A 139 -23.69 7.28 -20.16
CA THR A 139 -24.18 8.61 -19.81
C THR A 139 -25.06 8.58 -18.55
N GLY A 140 -25.33 9.74 -17.97
CA GLY A 140 -26.19 9.88 -16.79
C GLY A 140 -25.70 9.02 -15.61
N LYS A 141 -26.60 8.21 -15.02
CA LYS A 141 -26.27 7.34 -13.87
C LYS A 141 -25.18 6.31 -14.17
N LEU A 142 -25.01 5.89 -15.43
CA LEU A 142 -23.99 4.90 -15.80
C LEU A 142 -22.58 5.48 -15.82
N ALA A 143 -22.42 6.80 -16.00
CA ALA A 143 -21.12 7.46 -16.01
C ALA A 143 -20.36 7.28 -14.67
N TYR A 144 -21.10 7.19 -13.56
CA TYR A 144 -20.57 6.97 -12.21
C TYR A 144 -20.04 5.56 -11.96
N LYS A 145 -20.17 4.64 -12.93
CA LYS A 145 -19.50 3.33 -12.85
C LYS A 145 -17.99 3.42 -13.13
N VAL A 146 -17.51 4.54 -13.69
CA VAL A 146 -16.09 4.85 -13.82
C VAL A 146 -15.79 5.99 -12.85
N ILE A 147 -14.96 5.73 -11.85
CA ILE A 147 -14.64 6.70 -10.78
C ILE A 147 -13.14 6.94 -10.78
N THR A 148 -12.75 8.21 -10.65
CA THR A 148 -11.36 8.60 -10.45
C THR A 148 -11.07 8.74 -8.96
N TYR A 149 -9.87 8.34 -8.54
CA TYR A 149 -9.43 8.47 -7.16
C TYR A 149 -8.04 9.07 -7.12
N ARG A 150 -7.81 10.01 -6.18
CA ARG A 150 -6.49 10.58 -5.92
C ARG A 150 -6.31 10.82 -4.42
N SER A 151 -5.06 10.83 -3.97
CA SER A 151 -4.74 11.30 -2.62
C SER A 151 -5.05 12.80 -2.52
N LEU A 152 -5.83 13.17 -1.51
CA LEU A 152 -5.94 14.55 -1.04
C LEU A 152 -4.71 14.81 -0.18
N ARG A 153 -3.59 15.20 -0.80
CA ARG A 153 -2.47 15.73 -0.01
C ARG A 153 -2.91 17.09 0.50
N ASP A 154 -2.81 17.24 1.81
CA ASP A 154 -3.18 18.41 2.58
C ASP A 154 -2.64 19.69 1.93
N GLU A 155 -3.53 20.59 1.50
CA GLU A 155 -3.18 21.95 1.06
C GLU A 155 -2.76 22.84 2.26
N SER A 156 -2.58 22.24 3.44
CA SER A 156 -2.20 22.87 4.72
C SER A 156 -0.69 23.18 4.86
N ARG A 157 0.08 23.09 3.77
CA ARG A 157 1.52 23.44 3.74
C ARG A 157 1.84 24.50 2.68
N LYS A 158 1.09 25.60 2.68
CA LYS A 158 1.54 26.88 2.14
C LYS A 158 1.80 27.84 3.28
#